data_AF-A0A1K1LBL2-F1
#
_entry.id   AF-A0A1K1LBL2-F1
#
_cell.length_a   1.000
_cell.length_b   1.000
_cell.length_c   1.000
_cell.angle_alpha   90.00
_cell.angle_beta   90.00
_cell.angle_gamma   90.00
#
_symmetry.space_group_name_H-M   'P 1'
#
loop_
_entity.id
_entity.type
_entity.pdbx_description
1 polymer ?
#
loop_
_entity_poly.entity_id
_entity_poly.type
_entity_poly.pdbx_seq_one_letter_code
_entity_poly.pdbx_strand_id
1 'polypeptide(L)'
;MWLSDDAPRNSESRAISYSLKYIRRACPSVAWVQSYADERCQGLGVVYQACSFLYLGCHESPFYALDGEVYHNILATAKRQGNKRGAYLRANLDRARKIMLRQYRYIRFLKTDWLRRLRLPILPYPKRQMPDGL
;
A
#
# COMPACT_ATOMS: atom_id res chain seq x y z
N MET A 1 -0.21 3.40 -5.91
CA MET A 1 0.56 3.23 -7.16
C MET A 1 0.25 4.45 -7.99
N TRP A 2 1.27 5.24 -8.32
CA TRP A 2 1.15 6.40 -9.20
C TRP A 2 1.93 6.08 -10.47
N LEU A 3 1.32 6.31 -11.63
CA LEU A 3 1.98 6.33 -12.94
C LEU A 3 2.09 7.79 -13.40
N SER A 4 2.73 8.04 -14.55
CA SER A 4 2.78 9.39 -15.11
C SER A 4 1.37 9.94 -15.32
N ASP A 5 1.16 11.23 -15.04
CA ASP A 5 -0.10 11.93 -15.31
C ASP A 5 -0.41 12.03 -16.81
N ASP A 6 0.61 11.84 -17.68
CA ASP A 6 0.45 11.74 -19.13
C ASP A 6 -0.14 10.38 -19.58
N ALA A 7 -0.23 9.41 -18.68
CA ALA A 7 -0.72 8.08 -19.03
C ALA A 7 -2.23 8.11 -19.32
N PRO A 8 -2.73 7.29 -20.26
CA PRO A 8 -4.16 7.22 -20.54
C PRO A 8 -5.00 6.91 -19.29
N ARG A 9 -6.25 7.36 -19.27
CA ARG A 9 -7.18 7.09 -18.16
C ARG A 9 -7.22 5.59 -17.80
N ASN A 10 -7.24 5.31 -16.49
CA ASN A 10 -7.24 3.96 -15.91
C ASN A 10 -5.95 3.15 -16.12
N SER A 11 -4.83 3.78 -16.47
CA SER A 11 -3.55 3.08 -16.68
C SER A 11 -3.10 2.27 -15.46
N GLU A 12 -3.28 2.80 -14.24
CA GLU A 12 -2.92 2.11 -13.00
C GLU A 12 -3.77 0.83 -12.82
N SER A 13 -5.08 0.95 -13.00
CA SER A 13 -5.99 -0.20 -12.90
C SER A 13 -5.69 -1.25 -13.98
N ARG A 14 -5.32 -0.82 -15.20
CA ARG A 14 -4.87 -1.73 -16.27
C ARG A 14 -3.56 -2.43 -15.91
N ALA A 15 -2.58 -1.69 -15.39
CA ALA A 15 -1.31 -2.25 -14.96
C ALA A 15 -1.50 -3.30 -13.84
N ILE A 16 -2.36 -3.01 -12.85
CA ILE A 16 -2.73 -3.98 -11.81
C ILE A 16 -3.43 -5.20 -12.43
N SER A 17 -4.41 -5.00 -13.32
CA SER A 17 -5.13 -6.09 -13.99
C SER A 17 -4.19 -7.01 -14.76
N TYR A 18 -3.26 -6.46 -15.54
CA TYR A 18 -2.27 -7.23 -16.28
C TYR A 18 -1.30 -7.97 -15.35
N SER A 19 -0.85 -7.32 -14.29
CA SER A 19 0.00 -7.95 -13.27
C SER A 19 -0.70 -9.14 -12.62
N LEU A 20 -1.96 -8.99 -12.21
CA LEU A 20 -2.75 -10.07 -11.61
C LEU A 20 -2.98 -11.24 -12.59
N LYS A 21 -3.27 -10.94 -13.86
CA LYS A 21 -3.41 -11.95 -14.92
C LYS A 21 -2.10 -12.70 -15.16
N TYR A 22 -0.98 -11.98 -15.19
CA TYR A 22 0.35 -12.56 -15.33
C TYR A 22 0.67 -13.46 -14.14
N ILE A 23 0.52 -12.98 -12.90
CA ILE A 23 0.78 -13.77 -11.68
C ILE A 23 -0.07 -15.05 -11.67
N ARG A 24 -1.35 -14.96 -12.05
CA ARG A 24 -2.23 -16.14 -12.14
C ARG A 24 -1.68 -17.21 -13.09
N ARG A 25 -1.05 -16.81 -14.20
CA ARG A 25 -0.49 -17.72 -15.22
C ARG A 25 0.90 -18.22 -14.86
N ALA A 26 1.80 -17.30 -14.49
CA ALA A 26 3.20 -17.59 -14.21
C ALA A 26 3.41 -18.28 -12.86
N CYS A 27 2.55 -17.97 -11.87
CA CYS A 27 2.66 -18.47 -10.50
C CYS A 27 1.34 -19.13 -10.05
N PRO A 28 0.95 -20.27 -10.63
CA PRO A 28 -0.36 -20.90 -10.38
C PRO A 28 -0.56 -21.35 -8.92
N SER A 29 0.49 -21.44 -8.10
CA SER A 29 0.40 -21.68 -6.66
C SER A 29 -0.13 -20.48 -5.88
N VAL A 30 0.02 -19.25 -6.40
CA VAL A 30 -0.41 -18.01 -5.73
C VAL A 30 -1.94 -17.94 -5.71
N ALA A 31 -2.50 -17.92 -4.51
CA ALA A 31 -3.95 -17.89 -4.31
C ALA A 31 -4.53 -16.48 -4.15
N TRP A 32 -3.73 -15.54 -3.67
CA TRP A 32 -4.16 -14.17 -3.38
C TRP A 32 -2.98 -13.20 -3.43
N VAL A 33 -3.29 -11.93 -3.64
CA VAL A 33 -2.35 -10.81 -3.62
C VAL A 33 -2.83 -9.82 -2.58
N GLN A 34 -1.95 -9.45 -1.64
CA GLN A 34 -2.21 -8.40 -0.67
C GLN A 34 -1.46 -7.14 -1.07
N SER A 35 -2.13 -6.00 -0.95
CA SER A 35 -1.53 -4.69 -1.18
C SER A 35 -1.86 -3.73 -0.05
N TYR A 36 -1.10 -2.64 0.01
CA TYR A 36 -1.31 -1.57 0.98
C TYR A 36 -1.44 -0.21 0.29
N ALA A 37 -2.24 0.68 0.89
CA ALA A 37 -2.20 2.11 0.62
C ALA A 37 -1.73 2.84 1.88
N ASP A 38 -1.03 3.95 1.67
CA ASP A 38 -0.47 4.77 2.72
C ASP A 38 -1.18 6.12 2.72
N GLU A 39 -1.59 6.56 3.91
CA GLU A 39 -2.22 7.85 4.18
C GLU A 39 -1.54 9.03 3.47
N ARG A 40 -0.20 9.03 3.38
CA ARG A 40 0.57 10.13 2.76
C ARG A 40 0.20 10.40 1.33
N CYS A 41 -0.19 9.37 0.59
CA CYS A 41 -0.53 9.52 -0.82
C CYS A 41 -1.95 10.05 -1.03
N GLN A 42 -2.64 10.49 0.04
CA GLN A 42 -4.06 10.87 0.06
C GLN A 42 -5.00 9.81 -0.56
N GLY A 43 -4.48 8.61 -0.76
CA GLY A 43 -5.09 7.55 -1.53
C GLY A 43 -5.68 6.53 -0.60
N LEU A 44 -6.99 6.56 -0.43
CA LEU A 44 -7.78 5.58 0.32
C LEU A 44 -7.91 4.22 -0.41
N GLY A 45 -6.96 3.91 -1.28
CA GLY A 45 -6.95 2.69 -2.08
C GLY A 45 -8.01 2.64 -3.20
N VAL A 46 -8.40 3.79 -3.76
CA VAL A 46 -9.40 3.88 -4.85
C VAL A 46 -9.06 2.96 -6.02
N VAL A 47 -7.79 2.88 -6.41
CA VAL A 47 -7.35 1.98 -7.49
C VAL A 47 -7.58 0.50 -7.15
N TYR A 48 -7.44 0.12 -5.87
CA TYR A 48 -7.70 -1.23 -5.41
C TYR A 48 -9.21 -1.54 -5.41
N GLN A 49 -10.04 -0.55 -5.08
CA GLN A 49 -11.49 -0.65 -5.23
C GLN A 49 -11.88 -0.91 -6.69
N ALA A 50 -11.31 -0.13 -7.62
CA ALA A 50 -11.53 -0.29 -9.06
C ALA A 50 -11.07 -1.65 -9.60
N CYS A 51 -10.09 -2.27 -8.93
CA CYS A 51 -9.53 -3.58 -9.29
C CYS A 51 -10.16 -4.76 -8.51
N SER A 52 -11.30 -4.54 -7.84
CA SER A 52 -12.04 -5.56 -7.08
C SER A 52 -11.22 -6.21 -5.97
N PHE A 53 -10.34 -5.46 -5.32
CA PHE A 53 -9.77 -5.88 -4.05
C PHE A 53 -10.83 -5.75 -2.94
N LEU A 54 -10.71 -6.55 -1.90
CA LEU A 54 -11.45 -6.43 -0.66
C LEU A 54 -10.65 -5.56 0.32
N TYR A 55 -11.33 -4.67 1.03
CA TYR A 55 -10.71 -3.87 2.09
C TYR A 55 -10.79 -4.61 3.42
N LEU A 56 -9.66 -4.68 4.13
CA LEU A 56 -9.50 -5.45 5.37
C LEU A 56 -9.20 -4.56 6.58
N GLY A 57 -9.50 -3.27 6.50
CA GLY A 57 -9.19 -2.29 7.54
C GLY A 57 -7.83 -1.61 7.39
N CYS A 58 -7.48 -0.83 8.40
CA CYS A 58 -6.22 -0.11 8.47
C CYS A 58 -5.58 -0.28 9.86
N HIS A 59 -4.29 -0.02 9.93
CA HIS A 59 -3.53 0.02 11.17
C HIS A 59 -2.55 1.19 11.08
N GLU A 60 -2.15 1.73 12.23
CA GLU A 60 -1.13 2.76 12.28
C GLU A 60 0.25 2.12 12.36
N SER A 61 1.14 2.58 11.49
CA SER A 61 2.53 2.16 11.45
C SER A 61 3.44 3.35 11.71
N PRO A 62 4.57 3.15 12.40
CA PRO A 62 5.54 4.21 12.60
C PRO A 62 6.30 4.52 11.30
N PHE A 63 6.56 5.80 11.10
CA PHE A 63 7.41 6.36 10.06
C PHE A 63 8.33 7.42 10.66
N TYR A 64 9.35 7.80 9.90
CA TYR A 64 10.29 8.85 10.27
C TYR A 64 10.26 9.94 9.22
N ALA A 65 9.99 11.17 9.63
CA ALA A 65 10.18 12.36 8.82
C ALA A 65 11.56 12.94 9.08
N LEU A 66 12.37 13.11 8.03
CA LEU A 66 13.72 13.64 8.10
C LEU A 66 14.01 14.40 6.81
N ASP A 67 14.43 15.66 6.92
CA ASP A 67 14.87 16.53 5.82
C ASP A 67 13.90 16.57 4.62
N GLY A 68 12.60 16.69 4.91
CA GLY A 68 11.54 16.75 3.89
C GLY A 68 11.13 15.40 3.31
N GLU A 69 11.82 14.30 3.66
CA GLU A 69 11.45 12.94 3.26
C GLU A 69 10.75 12.18 4.39
N VAL A 70 9.91 11.21 4.01
CA VAL A 70 9.29 10.26 4.95
C VAL A 70 9.71 8.83 4.65
N TYR A 71 10.24 8.17 5.68
CA TYR A 71 10.80 6.83 5.66
C TYR A 71 9.93 5.84 6.43
N HIS A 72 9.73 4.65 5.87
CA HIS A 72 9.06 3.55 6.58
C HIS A 72 9.95 3.02 7.71
N ASN A 73 9.38 2.65 8.87
CA ASN A 73 10.14 2.12 10.02
C ASN A 73 11.07 0.95 9.68
N ILE A 74 10.73 0.12 8.68
CA ILE A 74 11.60 -0.96 8.21
C ILE A 74 12.99 -0.46 7.76
N LEU A 75 13.10 0.78 7.28
CA LEU A 75 14.38 1.38 6.90
C LEU A 75 15.21 1.76 8.13
N ALA A 76 14.56 2.10 9.24
CA ALA A 76 15.23 2.39 10.51
C ALA A 76 15.71 1.10 11.19
N THR A 77 14.92 0.02 11.13
CA THR A 77 15.20 -1.21 11.88
C THR A 77 15.97 -2.27 11.09
N ALA A 78 15.76 -2.39 9.77
CA ALA A 78 16.41 -3.42 8.97
C ALA A 78 17.75 -2.93 8.40
N LYS A 79 18.86 -3.49 8.90
CA LYS A 79 20.21 -3.28 8.36
C LYS A 79 20.43 -4.14 7.12
N ARG A 80 19.85 -3.74 5.99
CA ARG A 80 20.15 -4.34 4.68
C ARG A 80 21.33 -3.61 4.02
N GLN A 81 22.37 -4.36 3.66
CA GLN A 81 23.51 -3.83 2.91
C GLN A 81 23.04 -3.19 1.59
N GLY A 82 23.69 -2.11 1.16
CA GLY A 82 23.38 -1.39 -0.08
C GLY A 82 22.20 -0.40 -0.02
N ASN A 83 21.41 -0.37 1.07
CA ASN A 83 20.29 0.57 1.18
C ASN A 83 20.74 1.95 1.67
N LYS A 84 21.14 2.82 0.73
CA LYS A 84 21.60 4.20 1.00
C LYS A 84 20.57 5.04 1.77
N ARG A 85 19.28 4.94 1.41
CA ARG A 85 18.19 5.67 2.11
C ARG A 85 18.04 5.23 3.56
N GLY A 86 18.07 3.92 3.80
CA GLY A 86 18.04 3.40 5.17
C GLY A 86 19.29 3.77 5.97
N ALA A 87 20.46 3.79 5.32
CA ALA A 87 21.71 4.22 5.97
C ALA A 87 21.66 5.70 6.39
N TYR A 88 21.20 6.57 5.50
CA TYR A 88 21.01 8.00 5.77
C TYR A 88 20.07 8.23 6.96
N LEU A 89 18.89 7.57 6.96
CA LEU A 89 17.95 7.67 8.07
C LEU A 89 18.59 7.24 9.39
N ARG A 90 19.25 6.07 9.42
CA ARG A 90 19.84 5.52 10.65
C ARG A 90 20.96 6.39 11.21
N ALA A 91 21.72 7.07 10.35
CA ALA A 91 22.79 7.98 10.77
C ALA A 91 22.27 9.30 11.36
N ASN A 92 21.00 9.66 11.11
CA ASN A 92 20.40 10.93 11.50
C ASN A 92 19.10 10.73 12.30
N LEU A 93 18.99 9.61 13.04
CA LEU A 93 17.78 9.26 13.79
C LEU A 93 17.46 10.25 14.91
N ASP A 94 18.47 10.90 15.46
CA ASP A 94 18.36 11.95 16.48
C ASP A 94 17.61 13.20 15.98
N ARG A 95 17.73 13.50 14.68
CA ARG A 95 16.99 14.57 13.99
C ARG A 95 15.65 14.13 13.42
N ALA A 96 15.43 12.83 13.29
CA ALA A 96 14.25 12.29 12.64
C ALA A 96 13.04 12.35 13.58
N ARG A 97 11.93 12.91 13.10
CA ARG A 97 10.67 12.93 13.84
C ARG A 97 9.86 11.67 13.56
N LYS A 98 9.51 10.93 14.61
CA LYS A 98 8.59 9.80 14.49
C LYS A 98 7.17 10.30 14.25
N ILE A 99 6.50 9.74 13.25
CA ILE A 99 5.10 10.01 12.92
C ILE A 99 4.35 8.68 12.78
N MET A 100 3.05 8.69 13.10
CA MET A 100 2.17 7.55 12.93
C MET A 100 1.29 7.79 11.71
N LEU A 101 1.27 6.84 10.79
CA LEU A 101 0.49 6.95 9.56
C LEU A 101 -0.34 5.69 9.35
N ARG A 102 -1.56 5.87 8.86
CA ARG A 102 -2.46 4.77 8.55
C ARG A 102 -2.01 4.03 7.30
N GLN A 103 -1.95 2.71 7.43
CA GLN A 103 -1.73 1.77 6.35
C GLN A 103 -2.98 0.92 6.13
N TYR A 104 -3.62 1.16 4.99
CA TYR A 104 -4.84 0.49 4.57
C TYR A 104 -4.50 -0.83 3.90
N ARG A 105 -5.19 -1.91 4.27
CA ARG A 105 -4.93 -3.27 3.79
C ARG A 105 -5.98 -3.72 2.79
N TYR A 106 -5.53 -4.23 1.65
CA TYR A 106 -6.39 -4.75 0.59
C TYR A 106 -5.96 -6.13 0.15
N ILE A 107 -6.91 -6.98 -0.24
CA ILE A 107 -6.62 -8.33 -0.76
C ILE A 107 -7.42 -8.62 -2.03
N ARG A 108 -6.77 -9.26 -3.01
CA ARG A 108 -7.42 -9.82 -4.20
C ARG A 108 -7.15 -11.31 -4.28
N PHE A 109 -8.22 -12.11 -4.30
CA PHE A 109 -8.11 -13.56 -4.48
C PHE A 109 -7.99 -13.93 -5.96
N LEU A 110 -6.91 -14.61 -6.33
CA LEU A 110 -6.77 -15.23 -7.65
C LEU A 110 -7.51 -16.59 -7.69
N LYS A 111 -7.62 -17.27 -6.55
CA LYS A 111 -8.41 -18.49 -6.38
C LYS A 111 -9.57 -18.20 -5.44
N THR A 112 -10.81 -18.31 -5.93
CA THR A 112 -12.01 -17.84 -5.21
C THR A 112 -12.34 -18.69 -3.99
N ASP A 113 -12.03 -19.98 -4.01
CA ASP A 113 -12.21 -20.91 -2.90
C ASP A 113 -11.39 -20.55 -1.66
N TRP A 114 -10.29 -19.81 -1.84
CA TRP A 114 -9.44 -19.31 -0.76
C TRP A 114 -10.06 -18.18 0.05
N LEU A 115 -11.11 -17.53 -0.46
CA LEU A 115 -11.83 -16.50 0.28
C LEU A 115 -12.34 -17.03 1.64
N ARG A 116 -12.76 -18.30 1.69
CA ARG A 116 -13.23 -18.97 2.91
C ARG A 116 -12.14 -19.13 3.98
N ARG A 117 -10.86 -18.95 3.63
CA ARG A 117 -9.71 -19.02 4.53
C ARG A 117 -9.32 -17.65 5.09
N LEU A 118 -9.95 -16.57 4.64
CA LEU A 118 -9.68 -15.23 5.12
C LEU A 118 -10.12 -15.10 6.59
N ARG A 119 -9.18 -14.74 7.45
CA ARG A 119 -9.44 -14.57 8.90
C ARG A 119 -9.76 -13.13 9.30
N LEU A 120 -9.47 -12.16 8.43
CA LEU A 120 -9.74 -10.75 8.70
C LEU A 120 -11.15 -10.38 8.20
N PRO A 121 -11.88 -9.53 8.93
CA PRO A 121 -13.17 -9.05 8.46
C PRO A 121 -13.00 -8.24 7.18
N ILE A 122 -13.96 -8.39 6.26
CA ILE A 122 -14.09 -7.52 5.09
C ILE A 122 -14.88 -6.30 5.55
N LEU A 123 -14.29 -5.11 5.39
CA LEU A 123 -14.90 -3.85 5.81
C LEU A 123 -15.34 -3.03 4.60
N PRO A 124 -16.31 -2.11 4.76
CA PRO A 124 -16.62 -1.11 3.74
C PRO A 124 -15.40 -0.26 3.40
N TYR A 125 -15.22 0.06 2.12
CA TYR A 125 -14.12 0.90 1.68
C TYR A 125 -14.15 2.27 2.38
N PRO A 126 -12.99 2.79 2.82
CA PRO A 126 -12.92 4.11 3.43
C PRO A 126 -13.33 5.17 2.41
N LYS A 127 -14.27 6.03 2.80
CA LYS A 127 -14.68 7.19 1.99
C LYS A 127 -13.79 8.38 2.35
N ARG A 128 -13.52 9.23 1.36
CA ARG A 128 -12.88 10.52 1.63
C ARG A 128 -13.88 11.33 2.44
N GLN A 129 -13.49 11.73 3.65
CA GLN A 129 -14.23 12.76 4.36
C GLN A 129 -14.06 14.02 3.52
N MET A 130 -15.18 14.55 3.00
CA MET A 130 -15.14 15.91 2.46
C MET A 130 -14.73 16.82 3.61
N PRO A 131 -13.85 17.82 3.40
CA PRO A 131 -13.71 18.89 4.35
C PRO A 131 -15.12 19.44 4.64
N ASP A 132 -15.48 19.64 5.91
CA ASP A 132 -16.77 20.21 6.27
C ASP A 132 -16.95 21.55 5.53
N GLY A 133 -17.96 21.63 4.65
CA GLY A 133 -18.44 22.89 4.06
C GLY A 133 -17.81 23.32 2.72
N LEU A 134 -18.19 22.65 1.62
CA LEU A 134 -18.18 23.22 0.26
C LEU A 134 -19.47 22.85 -0.46
#